data_AF-A0A5K7SFE7-F1
#
_entry.id   AF-A0A5K7SFE7-F1
#
_cell.length_a   1.000
_cell.length_b   1.000
_cell.length_c   1.000
_cell.angle_alpha   90.00
_cell.angle_beta   90.00
_cell.angle_gamma   90.00
#
_symmetry.space_group_name_H-M   'P 1'
#
loop_
_entity.id
_entity.type
_entity.pdbx_description
1 polymer ?
#
loop_
_entity_poly.entity_id
_entity_poly.type
_entity_poly.pdbx_seq_one_letter_code
_entity_poly.pdbx_strand_id
1 'polypeptide(L)'
;MNRLKLISLALAAIIVFGGCTSTRYLTDSKSIDRQHDMRANRSGVNVVDVFANMANLFISGALNTDFEISQTKRSFKRITIINESTDSLFVNMVTDIVWKESGYCDIMGIVLPAGAHQKLLVPYPAAYNVYFRTPFTEEENLEIRTDNKHRRFVLRPGMTDWMKENGN
;
A
#
# COMPACT_ATOMS: atom_id res chain seq x y z
N MET A 1 -9.29 37.09 9.76
CA MET A 1 -9.15 36.09 8.67
C MET A 1 -10.54 35.54 8.35
N ASN A 2 -11.07 35.76 7.13
CA ASN A 2 -12.46 35.40 6.80
C ASN A 2 -12.71 33.89 6.90
N ARG A 3 -13.81 33.49 7.56
CA ARG A 3 -14.18 32.07 7.74
C ARG A 3 -14.22 31.29 6.42
N LEU A 4 -14.67 31.93 5.33
CA LEU A 4 -14.63 31.34 3.98
C LEU A 4 -13.19 30.99 3.52
N LYS A 5 -12.22 31.88 3.76
CA LYS A 5 -10.81 31.62 3.39
C LYS A 5 -10.22 30.47 4.18
N LEU A 6 -10.60 30.33 5.45
CA LEU A 6 -10.18 29.23 6.32
C LEU A 6 -10.75 27.88 5.86
N ILE A 7 -12.03 27.86 5.46
CA ILE A 7 -12.69 26.66 4.90
C ILE A 7 -12.07 26.27 3.56
N SER A 8 -11.84 27.22 2.65
CA SER A 8 -11.19 26.95 1.36
C SER A 8 -9.76 26.43 1.53
N LEU A 9 -9.01 26.97 2.49
CA LEU A 9 -7.65 26.52 2.77
C LEU A 9 -7.63 25.11 3.36
N ALA A 10 -8.56 24.80 4.28
CA ALA A 10 -8.73 23.46 4.82
C ALA A 10 -9.13 22.44 3.74
N LEU A 11 -10.05 22.81 2.85
CA LEU A 11 -10.48 21.95 1.74
C LEU A 11 -9.34 21.70 0.74
N ALA A 12 -8.57 22.74 0.39
CA ALA A 12 -7.38 22.61 -0.44
C ALA A 12 -6.31 21.73 0.21
N ALA A 13 -6.09 21.85 1.52
CA ALA A 13 -5.20 20.97 2.26
C ALA A 13 -5.69 19.51 2.23
N ILE A 14 -6.99 19.26 2.44
CA ILE A 14 -7.57 17.91 2.38
C ILE A 14 -7.40 17.30 0.98
N ILE A 15 -7.60 18.07 -0.09
CA ILE A 15 -7.43 17.60 -1.47
C ILE A 15 -5.96 17.32 -1.81
N VAL A 16 -5.04 18.18 -1.36
CA VAL A 16 -3.60 18.05 -1.65
C VAL A 16 -2.94 16.95 -0.80
N PHE A 17 -3.33 16.79 0.46
CA PHE A 17 -2.79 15.78 1.38
C PHE A 17 -3.53 14.44 1.32
N GLY A 18 -4.74 14.43 0.79
CA GLY A 18 -5.50 13.22 0.43
C GLY A 18 -4.93 12.55 -0.81
N GLY A 19 -3.61 12.32 -0.85
CA GLY A 19 -2.89 11.70 -1.94
C GLY A 19 -3.48 10.33 -2.24
N CYS A 20 -4.46 10.32 -3.14
CA CYS A 20 -5.23 9.16 -3.55
C CYS A 20 -4.24 8.18 -4.15
N THR A 21 -3.92 7.17 -3.36
CA THR A 21 -3.63 5.85 -3.88
C THR A 21 -4.78 5.57 -4.88
N SER A 22 -4.45 5.34 -6.15
CA SER A 22 -5.45 5.22 -7.24
C SER A 22 -5.69 3.74 -7.51
N THR A 23 -6.85 3.33 -7.96
CA THR A 23 -7.08 1.95 -8.47
C THR A 23 -7.10 1.92 -10.00
N ARG A 24 -6.69 3.03 -10.65
CA ARG A 24 -6.79 3.26 -12.10
C ARG A 24 -6.28 2.12 -12.97
N TYR A 25 -5.19 1.48 -12.56
CA TYR A 25 -4.56 0.42 -13.35
C TYR A 25 -4.85 -0.98 -12.82
N LEU A 26 -5.73 -1.11 -11.83
CA LEU A 26 -6.22 -2.41 -11.37
C LEU A 26 -7.46 -2.79 -12.18
N THR A 27 -7.48 -4.02 -12.68
CA THR A 27 -8.63 -4.59 -13.40
C THR A 27 -9.34 -5.67 -12.60
N ASP A 28 -8.66 -6.28 -11.61
CA ASP A 28 -9.25 -7.27 -10.72
C ASP A 28 -10.09 -6.59 -9.61
N SER A 29 -11.39 -6.91 -9.58
CA SER A 29 -12.35 -6.31 -8.64
C SER A 29 -12.00 -6.59 -7.18
N LYS A 30 -11.55 -7.82 -6.86
CA LYS A 30 -11.15 -8.19 -5.50
C LYS A 30 -9.97 -7.35 -5.02
N SER A 31 -8.99 -7.12 -5.89
CA SER A 31 -7.82 -6.28 -5.60
C SER A 31 -8.20 -4.81 -5.44
N ILE A 32 -9.15 -4.31 -6.25
CA ILE A 32 -9.72 -2.96 -6.11
C ILE A 32 -10.41 -2.81 -4.76
N ASP A 33 -11.33 -3.71 -4.42
CA ASP A 33 -12.09 -3.69 -3.16
C ASP A 33 -11.15 -3.76 -1.95
N ARG A 34 -10.11 -4.60 -2.03
CA ARG A 34 -9.08 -4.70 -1.00
C ARG A 34 -8.29 -3.40 -0.86
N GLN A 35 -7.95 -2.72 -1.95
CA GLN A 35 -7.31 -1.40 -1.86
C GLN A 35 -8.23 -0.37 -1.20
N HIS A 36 -9.54 -0.40 -1.47
CA HIS A 36 -10.51 0.47 -0.80
C HIS A 36 -10.62 0.15 0.70
N ASP A 37 -10.74 -1.13 1.05
CA ASP A 37 -10.82 -1.60 2.43
C ASP A 37 -9.54 -1.25 3.20
N MET A 38 -8.36 -1.55 2.67
CA MET A 38 -7.11 -1.18 3.32
C MET A 38 -6.97 0.34 3.47
N ARG A 39 -7.46 1.16 2.52
CA ARG A 39 -7.46 2.63 2.67
C ARG A 39 -8.36 3.09 3.81
N ALA A 40 -9.58 2.54 3.90
CA ALA A 40 -10.49 2.83 5.00
C ALA A 40 -9.85 2.48 6.35
N ASN A 41 -9.10 1.38 6.41
CA ASN A 41 -8.37 0.95 7.59
C ASN A 41 -6.99 1.63 7.77
N ARG A 42 -6.49 2.39 6.78
CA ARG A 42 -5.18 3.08 6.81
C ARG A 42 -5.22 4.40 7.56
N SER A 43 -6.32 5.14 7.41
CA SER A 43 -6.59 6.38 8.15
C SER A 43 -7.06 6.13 9.57
N GLY A 44 -7.29 4.87 9.93
CA GLY A 44 -7.47 4.45 11.30
C GLY A 44 -6.14 4.45 12.06
N VAL A 45 -5.68 5.62 12.46
CA VAL A 45 -5.53 5.74 13.91
C VAL A 45 -6.94 5.46 14.39
N ASN A 46 -7.21 4.21 14.82
CA ASN A 46 -8.52 3.81 15.30
C ASN A 46 -8.91 4.91 16.31
N VAL A 47 -9.82 5.81 15.94
CA VAL A 47 -10.24 6.88 16.85
C VAL A 47 -10.74 6.23 18.13
N VAL A 48 -11.35 5.04 17.98
CA VAL A 48 -11.63 4.07 19.03
C VAL A 48 -10.40 3.66 19.84
N ASP A 49 -9.27 3.27 19.23
CA ASP A 49 -8.04 2.90 19.95
C ASP A 49 -7.42 4.14 20.64
N VAL A 50 -7.52 5.34 20.06
CA VAL A 50 -7.06 6.57 20.72
C VAL A 50 -7.96 6.92 21.91
N PHE A 51 -9.28 6.86 21.74
CA PHE A 51 -10.21 7.09 22.84
C PHE A 51 -10.10 6.00 23.90
N ALA A 52 -9.91 4.74 23.52
CA ALA A 52 -9.71 3.63 24.43
C ALA A 52 -8.39 3.78 25.17
N ASN A 53 -7.28 4.11 24.50
CA ASN A 53 -6.01 4.37 25.15
C ASN A 53 -6.07 5.64 26.03
N MET A 54 -6.82 6.68 25.66
CA MET A 54 -7.05 7.84 26.53
C MET A 54 -7.88 7.45 27.77
N ALA A 55 -8.98 6.73 27.59
CA ALA A 55 -9.81 6.26 28.70
C ALA A 55 -9.00 5.35 29.64
N ASN A 56 -8.21 4.44 29.07
CA ASN A 56 -7.35 3.54 29.83
C ASN A 56 -6.25 4.32 30.54
N LEU A 57 -5.68 5.37 29.96
CA LEU A 57 -4.74 6.26 30.63
C LEU A 57 -5.37 6.97 31.85
N PHE A 58 -6.61 7.47 31.73
CA PHE A 58 -7.31 8.09 32.85
C PHE A 58 -7.68 7.09 33.95
N ILE A 59 -8.12 5.88 33.57
CA ILE A 59 -8.45 4.81 34.52
C ILE A 59 -7.17 4.32 35.22
N SER A 60 -6.10 4.05 34.48
CA SER A 60 -4.81 3.64 35.04
C SER A 60 -4.22 4.71 35.95
N GLY A 61 -4.33 5.99 35.57
CA GLY A 61 -3.92 7.12 36.42
C GLY A 61 -4.77 7.26 37.69
N ALA A 62 -6.07 6.95 37.64
CA ALA A 62 -6.95 6.97 38.81
C ALA A 62 -6.73 5.75 39.73
N LEU A 63 -6.34 4.61 39.17
CA LEU A 63 -6.15 3.35 39.89
C LEU A 63 -4.67 3.06 40.25
N ASN A 64 -3.74 3.95 39.90
CA ASN A 64 -2.29 3.74 40.01
C ASN A 64 -1.84 2.39 39.41
N THR A 65 -2.42 2.00 38.28
CA THR A 65 -2.02 0.80 37.54
C THR A 65 -1.17 1.18 36.35
N ASP A 66 -0.33 0.24 35.89
CA ASP A 66 0.48 0.44 34.69
C ASP A 66 -0.41 0.62 33.46
N PHE A 67 0.03 1.50 32.55
CA PHE A 67 -0.65 1.79 31.29
C PHE A 67 0.05 1.06 30.14
N GLU A 68 -0.68 0.21 29.44
CA GLU A 68 -0.22 -0.41 28.19
C GLU A 68 -1.03 0.12 26.99
N ILE A 69 -0.31 0.48 25.93
CA ILE A 69 -0.91 0.92 24.67
C ILE A 69 -1.41 -0.30 23.90
N SER A 70 -2.72 -0.41 23.70
CA SER A 70 -3.29 -1.38 22.78
C SER A 70 -3.15 -0.85 21.35
N GLN A 71 -2.31 -1.48 20.53
CA GLN A 71 -2.19 -1.21 19.09
C GLN A 71 -2.81 -2.34 18.29
N THR A 72 -3.77 -2.02 17.42
CA THR A 72 -4.24 -2.97 16.41
C THR A 72 -3.09 -3.25 15.42
N LYS A 73 -2.62 -4.49 15.39
CA LYS A 73 -1.32 -4.98 14.91
C LYS A 73 -1.09 -4.97 13.37
N ARG A 74 -1.80 -4.17 12.58
CA ARG A 74 -1.66 -4.17 11.10
C ARG A 74 -1.43 -2.77 10.54
N SER A 75 -0.17 -2.44 10.31
CA SER A 75 0.23 -1.24 9.57
C SER A 75 0.27 -1.50 8.07
N PHE A 76 -0.13 -0.50 7.28
CA PHE A 76 0.02 -0.55 5.83
C PHE A 76 1.10 0.42 5.35
N LYS A 77 1.84 0.02 4.32
CA LYS A 77 2.82 0.84 3.65
C LYS A 77 2.37 1.17 2.23
N ARG A 78 2.61 2.41 1.79
CA ARG A 78 2.41 2.79 0.39
C ARG A 78 3.67 2.48 -0.40
N ILE A 79 3.52 1.71 -1.46
CA ILE A 79 4.56 1.46 -2.46
C ILE A 79 4.12 2.02 -3.82
N THR A 80 5.06 2.13 -4.74
CA THR A 80 4.81 2.55 -6.12
C THR A 80 5.47 1.56 -7.06
N ILE A 81 4.69 0.94 -7.94
CA ILE A 81 5.20 0.16 -9.06
C ILE A 81 5.27 1.09 -10.27
N ILE A 82 6.37 1.05 -11.00
CA ILE A 82 6.65 1.93 -12.14
C ILE A 82 7.01 1.06 -13.34
N ASN A 83 6.33 1.30 -14.47
CA ASN A 83 6.69 0.68 -15.73
C ASN A 83 7.69 1.60 -16.47
N GLU A 84 8.93 1.15 -16.64
CA GLU A 84 9.95 1.86 -17.42
C GLU A 84 10.24 1.20 -18.78
N SER A 85 9.37 0.30 -19.22
CA SER A 85 9.42 -0.27 -20.55
C SER A 85 8.70 0.61 -21.58
N THR A 86 8.90 0.30 -22.85
CA THR A 86 8.24 0.94 -24.00
C THR A 86 6.81 0.47 -24.20
N ASP A 87 6.41 -0.63 -23.56
CA ASP A 87 5.14 -1.31 -23.74
C ASP A 87 4.32 -1.31 -22.46
N SER A 88 3.07 -1.78 -22.53
CA SER A 88 2.27 -2.02 -21.32
C SER A 88 2.81 -3.22 -20.55
N LEU A 89 2.87 -3.10 -19.22
CA LEU A 89 3.19 -4.21 -18.32
C LEU A 89 1.92 -4.76 -17.68
N PHE A 90 1.77 -6.08 -17.73
CA PHE A 90 0.86 -6.84 -16.89
C PHE A 90 1.60 -7.25 -15.64
N VAL A 91 1.05 -6.93 -14.46
CA VAL A 91 1.70 -7.21 -13.17
C VAL A 91 0.71 -7.88 -12.22
N ASN A 92 1.16 -8.94 -11.55
CA ASN A 92 0.48 -9.60 -10.45
C ASN A 92 1.42 -9.66 -9.24
N MET A 93 0.88 -9.41 -8.06
CA MET A 93 1.65 -9.44 -6.80
C MET A 93 0.99 -10.42 -5.84
N VAL A 94 1.71 -11.47 -5.47
CA VAL A 94 1.22 -12.54 -4.60
C VAL A 94 1.96 -12.53 -3.28
N THR A 95 1.26 -12.75 -2.17
CA THR A 95 1.82 -12.76 -0.82
C THR A 95 1.21 -13.85 0.04
N ASP A 96 1.94 -14.29 1.07
CA ASP A 96 1.47 -15.21 2.10
C ASP A 96 0.64 -14.51 3.19
N ILE A 97 0.58 -13.18 3.18
CA ILE A 97 -0.19 -12.40 4.15
C ILE A 97 -1.69 -12.52 3.88
N VAL A 98 -2.46 -12.97 4.87
CA VAL A 98 -3.92 -13.08 4.79
C VAL A 98 -4.61 -11.76 5.15
N TRP A 99 -5.63 -11.38 4.37
CA TRP A 99 -6.46 -10.22 4.61
C TRP A 99 -7.91 -10.63 4.94
N LYS A 100 -8.27 -10.55 6.23
CA LYS A 100 -9.59 -10.94 6.76
C LYS A 100 -9.96 -12.38 6.36
N GLU A 101 -11.25 -12.70 6.34
CA GLU A 101 -11.79 -13.97 5.83
C GLU A 101 -11.73 -14.04 4.28
N SER A 102 -11.21 -13.01 3.61
CA SER A 102 -11.24 -12.87 2.14
C SER A 102 -10.08 -13.54 1.39
N GLY A 103 -9.19 -14.26 2.10
CA GLY A 103 -8.01 -14.93 1.54
C GLY A 103 -6.73 -14.09 1.60
N TYR A 104 -5.74 -14.45 0.77
CA TYR A 104 -4.44 -13.76 0.69
C TYR A 104 -4.57 -12.30 0.23
N CYS A 105 -3.63 -11.46 0.65
CA CYS A 105 -3.55 -10.03 0.35
C CYS A 105 -2.90 -9.77 -1.01
N ASP A 106 -3.28 -10.57 -2.00
CA ASP A 106 -2.78 -10.48 -3.36
C ASP A 106 -3.32 -9.23 -4.04
N ILE A 107 -2.53 -8.71 -4.98
CA ILE A 107 -2.88 -7.59 -5.85
C ILE A 107 -2.71 -8.08 -7.28
N MET A 108 -3.83 -8.41 -7.91
CA MET A 108 -3.89 -9.00 -9.23
C MET A 108 -4.34 -7.98 -10.28
N GLY A 109 -4.07 -8.29 -11.54
CA GLY A 109 -4.63 -7.56 -12.68
C GLY A 109 -4.16 -6.12 -12.76
N ILE A 110 -2.89 -5.84 -12.47
CA ILE A 110 -2.35 -4.51 -12.72
C ILE A 110 -1.98 -4.42 -14.21
N VAL A 111 -2.52 -3.44 -14.94
CA VAL A 111 -2.16 -3.13 -16.33
C VAL A 111 -1.59 -1.73 -16.39
N LEU A 112 -0.26 -1.63 -16.43
CA LEU A 112 0.50 -0.38 -16.40
C LEU A 112 0.95 0.02 -17.80
N PRO A 113 0.45 1.13 -18.39
CA PRO A 113 0.99 1.66 -19.63
C PRO A 113 2.48 2.06 -19.52
N ALA A 114 3.15 2.20 -20.67
CA ALA A 114 4.54 2.67 -20.74
C ALA A 114 4.73 3.99 -19.97
N GLY A 115 5.76 4.05 -19.11
CA GLY A 115 6.07 5.22 -18.27
C GLY A 115 5.08 5.50 -17.13
N ALA A 116 4.00 4.70 -17.00
CA ALA A 116 3.01 4.90 -15.96
C ALA A 116 3.48 4.34 -14.61
N HIS A 117 2.83 4.80 -13.54
CA HIS A 117 3.06 4.30 -12.19
C HIS A 117 1.76 4.08 -11.43
N GLN A 118 1.77 3.09 -10.55
CA GLN A 118 0.64 2.67 -9.74
C GLN A 118 1.05 2.69 -8.27
N LYS A 119 0.37 3.54 -7.48
CA LYS A 119 0.58 3.62 -6.03
C LYS A 119 -0.33 2.60 -5.35
N LEU A 120 0.25 1.65 -4.62
CA LEU A 120 -0.47 0.59 -3.93
C LEU A 120 -0.31 0.73 -2.44
N LEU A 121 -1.35 0.34 -1.72
CA LEU A 121 -1.28 0.09 -0.29
C LEU A 121 -1.06 -1.40 -0.08
N VAL A 122 -0.06 -1.76 0.72
CA VAL A 122 0.31 -3.14 1.00
C VAL A 122 0.48 -3.34 2.50
N PRO A 123 0.29 -4.55 3.04
CA PRO A 123 0.61 -4.87 4.42
C PRO A 123 2.09 -4.60 4.73
N TYR A 124 2.35 -4.23 5.97
CA TYR A 124 3.68 -4.05 6.51
C TYR A 124 3.82 -4.78 7.86
N PRO A 125 4.84 -5.64 8.01
CA PRO A 125 5.76 -6.14 6.97
C PRO A 125 5.08 -7.20 6.08
N ALA A 126 5.57 -7.36 4.84
CA ALA A 126 5.13 -8.38 3.89
C ALA A 126 6.21 -8.64 2.83
N ALA A 127 6.28 -9.88 2.33
CA ALA A 127 7.00 -10.23 1.12
C ALA A 127 6.00 -10.47 -0.02
N TYR A 128 6.30 -9.95 -1.20
CA TYR A 128 5.49 -10.12 -2.40
C TYR A 128 6.35 -10.69 -3.51
N ASN A 129 5.87 -11.77 -4.13
CA ASN A 129 6.36 -12.21 -5.43
C ASN A 129 5.64 -11.39 -6.50
N VAL A 130 6.41 -10.62 -7.27
CA VAL A 130 5.90 -9.72 -8.30
C VAL A 130 6.17 -10.37 -9.65
N TYR A 131 5.10 -10.85 -10.27
CA TYR A 131 5.11 -11.41 -11.61
C TYR A 131 4.79 -10.31 -12.61
N PHE A 132 5.60 -10.15 -13.65
CA PHE A 132 5.37 -9.13 -14.66
C PHE A 132 5.81 -9.57 -16.04
N ARG A 133 5.12 -9.05 -17.06
CA ARG A 133 5.46 -9.24 -18.48
C ARG A 133 4.87 -8.15 -19.36
N THR A 134 5.41 -8.01 -20.56
CA THR A 134 4.76 -7.30 -21.66
C THR A 134 3.91 -8.28 -22.49
N PRO A 135 3.15 -7.83 -23.51
CA PRO A 135 2.54 -8.73 -24.48
C PRO A 135 3.52 -9.60 -25.26
N PHE A 136 4.81 -9.24 -25.28
CA PHE A 136 5.82 -9.83 -26.19
C PHE A 136 6.97 -10.52 -25.47
N THR A 137 6.93 -10.59 -24.13
CA THR A 137 7.99 -11.16 -23.32
C THR A 137 7.45 -12.27 -22.44
N GLU A 138 8.33 -13.19 -22.06
CA GLU A 138 8.05 -14.18 -21.03
C GLU A 138 7.79 -13.49 -19.67
N GLU A 139 7.18 -14.24 -18.75
CA GLU A 139 6.91 -13.76 -17.40
C GLU A 139 8.15 -13.80 -16.53
N GLU A 140 8.44 -12.67 -15.89
CA GLU A 140 9.52 -12.50 -14.92
C GLU A 140 8.96 -12.44 -13.50
N ASN A 141 9.78 -12.81 -12.52
CA ASN A 141 9.44 -12.73 -11.10
C ASN A 141 10.54 -12.00 -10.31
N LEU A 142 10.11 -11.01 -9.51
CA LEU A 142 10.93 -10.33 -8.52
C LEU A 142 10.29 -10.40 -7.13
N GLU A 143 11.06 -10.80 -6.11
CA GLU A 143 10.62 -10.63 -4.73
C GLU A 143 10.82 -9.18 -4.27
N ILE A 144 9.77 -8.58 -3.73
CA ILE A 144 9.86 -7.30 -3.03
C ILE A 144 9.44 -7.46 -1.56
N ARG A 145 10.19 -6.81 -0.67
CA ARG A 145 9.85 -6.77 0.76
C ARG A 145 9.43 -5.38 1.20
N THR A 146 8.35 -5.30 1.95
CA THR A 146 7.77 -4.03 2.40
C THR A 146 8.42 -3.50 3.67
N ASP A 147 9.18 -4.32 4.40
CA ASP A 147 10.02 -3.94 5.56
C ASP A 147 11.25 -3.08 5.19
N ASN A 148 11.71 -3.16 3.95
CA ASN A 148 12.83 -2.35 3.44
C ASN A 148 12.52 -0.85 3.38
N LYS A 149 13.53 0.03 3.37
CA LYS A 149 13.32 1.49 3.23
C LYS A 149 12.73 1.89 1.85
N HIS A 150 12.93 1.06 0.84
CA HIS A 150 12.47 1.28 -0.53
C HIS A 150 10.94 1.31 -0.63
N ARG A 151 10.42 2.27 -1.41
CA ARG A 151 8.98 2.49 -1.65
C ARG A 151 8.61 2.56 -3.12
N ARG A 152 9.61 2.51 -4.00
CA ARG A 152 9.46 2.62 -5.45
C ARG A 152 10.15 1.41 -6.06
N PHE A 153 9.42 0.67 -6.87
CA PHE A 153 9.90 -0.51 -7.57
C PHE A 153 9.71 -0.27 -9.05
N VAL A 154 10.82 -0.23 -9.76
CA VAL A 154 10.87 -0.05 -11.21
C VAL A 154 10.88 -1.43 -11.83
N LEU A 155 9.97 -1.68 -12.77
CA LEU A 155 9.88 -2.91 -13.53
C LEU A 155 10.25 -2.65 -14.98
N ARG A 156 11.13 -3.48 -15.52
CA ARG A 156 11.59 -3.46 -16.90
C ARG A 156 11.74 -4.91 -17.38
N PRO A 157 11.30 -5.26 -18.59
CA PRO A 157 11.55 -6.58 -19.14
C PRO A 157 13.05 -6.88 -19.26
N GLY A 158 13.43 -8.13 -19.04
CA GLY A 158 14.80 -8.64 -19.00
C GLY A 158 15.57 -8.26 -17.74
N MET A 159 14.95 -7.58 -16.75
CA MET A 159 15.69 -7.10 -15.58
C MET A 159 16.07 -8.24 -14.63
N THR A 160 15.26 -9.30 -14.53
CA THR A 160 15.58 -10.40 -13.61
C THR A 160 16.73 -11.25 -14.10
N ASP A 161 16.85 -11.44 -15.42
CA ASP A 161 17.96 -12.17 -16.01
C ASP A 161 19.24 -11.36 -15.93
N TRP A 162 19.17 -10.06 -16.21
CA TRP A 162 20.28 -9.13 -15.97
C TRP A 162 20.74 -9.15 -14.50
N MET A 163 19.81 -9.19 -13.53
CA MET A 163 20.17 -9.29 -12.12
C MET A 163 20.86 -10.61 -11.78
N LYS A 164 20.41 -11.75 -12.34
CA LYS A 164 21.04 -13.06 -12.13
C LYS A 164 22.42 -13.15 -12.78
N GLU A 165 22.61 -12.54 -13.95
CA GLU A 165 23.89 -12.52 -14.67
C GLU A 165 24.90 -11.55 -14.06
N ASN A 166 24.43 -10.44 -13.48
CA ASN A 166 25.27 -9.32 -13.06
C ASN A 166 25.26 -8.98 -11.55
N GLY A 167 24.61 -9.75 -10.66
CA GLY A 167 24.65 -9.50 -9.21
C GLY A 167 24.44 -10.77 -8.37
N ASN A 168 25.40 -11.17 -7.53
CA ASN A 168 25.68 -10.66 -6.16
C ASN A 168 24.56 -10.96 -5.16
#